data_AF-A0A840QHH5-F1
#
_entry.id   AF-A0A840QHH5-F1
#
_cell.length_a   1.000
_cell.length_b   1.000
_cell.length_c   1.000
_cell.angle_alpha   90.00
_cell.angle_beta   90.00
_cell.angle_gamma   90.00
#
_symmetry.space_group_name_H-M   'P 1'
#
loop_
_entity.id
_entity.type
_entity.pdbx_description
1 polymer ?
#
loop_
_entity_poly.entity_id
_entity_poly.type
_entity_poly.pdbx_seq_one_letter_code
_entity_poly.pdbx_strand_id
1 'polypeptide(L)'
;MRRALLLLLTVIALLTTTAPACKPIEGSAHFDGPPWATKEWATGKFDWLPVFNGTPTDGILFANPDNGLLLISGTRNVNGRKPDPLLESGTEFLNEARQPGEDHLSFKQAAEHVEAKAATLARLKEFESTALVMNNPKGPCGWASRIGCVRSVSRILPSGYTMVVRWPNGSRTFHGQAK
;
A
#
# COMPACT_ATOMS: atom_id res chain seq x y z
N MET A 1 50.75 32.08 -30.10
CA MET A 1 50.27 31.61 -28.78
C MET A 1 48.74 31.72 -28.76
N ARG A 2 48.01 30.65 -29.10
CA ARG A 2 46.54 30.61 -29.05
C ARG A 2 46.12 29.62 -27.96
N ARG A 3 45.39 30.13 -26.95
CA ARG A 3 44.90 29.38 -25.79
C ARG A 3 43.73 28.50 -26.22
N ALA A 4 43.84 27.20 -26.00
CA ALA A 4 42.74 26.25 -26.14
C ALA A 4 41.90 26.28 -24.85
N LEU A 5 40.65 26.70 -24.96
CA LEU A 5 39.65 26.69 -23.89
C LEU A 5 38.85 25.40 -24.02
N LEU A 6 39.17 24.38 -23.22
CA LEU A 6 38.34 23.18 -23.10
C LEU A 6 37.13 23.50 -22.22
N LEU A 7 35.93 23.57 -22.82
CA LEU A 7 34.67 23.53 -22.09
C LEU A 7 34.37 22.07 -21.71
N LEU A 8 34.39 21.78 -20.42
CA LEU A 8 33.93 20.51 -19.85
C LEU A 8 32.42 20.60 -19.62
N LEU A 9 31.62 20.08 -20.54
CA LEU A 9 30.17 19.94 -20.39
C LEU A 9 29.88 18.68 -19.56
N THR A 10 29.61 18.86 -18.27
CA THR A 10 29.17 17.77 -17.38
C THR A 10 27.68 17.52 -17.62
N VAL A 11 27.36 16.45 -18.37
CA VAL A 11 25.99 15.97 -18.54
C VAL A 11 25.57 15.26 -17.25
N ILE A 12 24.77 15.92 -16.42
CA ILE A 12 24.09 15.30 -15.28
C ILE A 12 22.91 14.49 -15.85
N ALA A 13 23.11 13.19 -16.03
CA ALA A 13 22.01 12.28 -16.33
C ALA A 13 21.14 12.14 -15.07
N LEU A 14 19.97 12.79 -15.07
CA LEU A 14 18.91 12.53 -14.10
C LEU A 14 18.42 11.08 -14.31
N LEU A 15 18.93 10.15 -13.50
CA LEU A 15 18.36 8.80 -13.40
C LEU A 15 17.01 8.90 -12.68
N THR A 16 15.95 9.13 -13.45
CA THR A 16 14.59 8.88 -12.98
C THR A 16 14.44 7.36 -12.84
N THR A 17 14.67 6.87 -11.62
CA THR A 17 14.38 5.48 -11.27
C THR A 17 12.86 5.32 -11.27
N THR A 18 12.32 4.99 -12.43
CA THR A 18 10.92 4.57 -12.53
C THR A 18 10.82 3.24 -11.82
N ALA A 19 10.02 3.18 -10.74
CA ALA A 19 9.74 1.94 -10.05
C ALA A 19 9.22 0.91 -11.08
N PRO A 20 9.69 -0.35 -11.04
CA PRO A 20 9.27 -1.36 -12.00
C PRO A 20 7.74 -1.50 -11.99
N ALA A 21 7.14 -1.54 -13.19
CA ALA A 21 5.70 -1.64 -13.34
C ALA A 21 5.18 -2.92 -12.64
N CYS A 22 4.32 -2.74 -11.64
CA CYS A 22 3.67 -3.82 -10.92
C CYS A 22 2.83 -4.70 -11.88
N LYS A 23 3.07 -6.02 -11.87
CA LYS A 23 2.16 -6.99 -12.49
C LYS A 23 0.87 -7.10 -11.67
N PRO A 24 -0.32 -7.07 -12.30
CA PRO A 24 -1.58 -7.33 -11.62
C PRO A 24 -1.58 -8.73 -11.00
N ILE A 25 -2.32 -8.89 -9.90
CA ILE A 25 -2.60 -10.20 -9.32
C ILE A 25 -4.07 -10.51 -9.59
N GLU A 26 -4.36 -11.72 -10.08
CA GLU A 26 -5.74 -12.19 -10.24
C GLU A 26 -6.44 -12.29 -8.88
N GLY A 27 -7.68 -11.83 -8.81
CA GLY A 27 -8.49 -11.86 -7.57
C GLY A 27 -8.81 -13.30 -7.13
N SER A 28 -9.04 -13.50 -5.83
CA SER A 28 -9.49 -14.79 -5.29
C SER A 28 -11.02 -14.90 -5.33
N ALA A 29 -11.55 -16.07 -5.70
CA ALA A 29 -12.99 -16.34 -5.71
C ALA A 29 -13.59 -16.56 -4.31
N HIS A 30 -12.76 -16.82 -3.28
CA HIS A 30 -13.21 -17.03 -1.91
C HIS A 30 -13.20 -15.72 -1.12
N PHE A 31 -14.32 -15.43 -0.45
CA PHE A 31 -14.55 -14.22 0.34
C PHE A 31 -14.75 -14.59 1.81
N ASP A 32 -13.72 -14.31 2.62
CA ASP A 32 -13.71 -14.53 4.07
C ASP A 32 -13.62 -13.19 4.84
N GLY A 33 -14.09 -12.12 4.20
CA GLY A 33 -14.12 -10.78 4.80
C GLY A 33 -15.38 -10.55 5.64
N PRO A 34 -15.51 -9.36 6.25
CA PRO A 34 -16.72 -9.02 6.98
C PRO A 34 -17.95 -9.07 6.04
N PRO A 35 -19.11 -9.57 6.49
CA PRO A 35 -20.25 -9.88 5.61
C PRO A 35 -20.82 -8.66 4.89
N TRP A 36 -20.61 -7.46 5.44
CA TRP A 36 -21.04 -6.19 4.84
C TRP A 36 -20.12 -5.71 3.71
N ALA A 37 -18.90 -6.23 3.57
CA ALA A 37 -17.93 -5.78 2.57
C ALA A 37 -18.12 -6.45 1.20
N THR A 38 -19.37 -6.49 0.72
CA THR A 38 -19.73 -7.08 -0.56
C THR A 38 -19.18 -6.27 -1.73
N LYS A 39 -19.28 -6.83 -2.95
CA LYS A 39 -18.89 -6.10 -4.17
C LYS A 39 -19.79 -4.87 -4.35
N GLU A 40 -21.08 -5.04 -4.15
CA GLU A 40 -22.12 -4.02 -4.29
C GLU A 40 -21.88 -2.87 -3.31
N TRP A 41 -21.56 -3.19 -2.06
CA TRP A 41 -21.18 -2.19 -1.04
C TRP A 41 -19.94 -1.40 -1.45
N ALA A 42 -18.93 -2.06 -2.01
CA ALA A 42 -17.68 -1.40 -2.40
C ALA A 42 -17.83 -0.52 -3.64
N THR A 43 -18.71 -0.86 -4.59
CA THR A 43 -18.90 -0.11 -5.84
C THR A 43 -19.22 1.36 -5.58
N GLY A 44 -20.12 1.67 -4.63
CA GLY A 44 -20.49 3.05 -4.30
C GLY A 44 -19.39 3.84 -3.57
N LYS A 45 -18.28 3.20 -3.18
CA LYS A 45 -17.18 3.82 -2.44
C LYS A 45 -16.00 4.21 -3.34
N PHE A 46 -15.90 3.66 -4.56
CA PHE A 46 -14.80 4.02 -5.47
C PHE A 46 -14.83 5.50 -5.87
N ASP A 47 -16.04 6.06 -6.03
CA ASP A 47 -16.23 7.48 -6.36
C ASP A 47 -15.79 8.45 -5.26
N TRP A 48 -15.56 7.94 -4.03
CA TRP A 48 -15.11 8.74 -2.89
C TRP A 48 -13.59 8.89 -2.84
N LEU A 49 -12.87 8.10 -3.64
CA LEU A 49 -11.42 8.03 -3.58
C LEU A 49 -10.78 9.12 -4.43
N PRO A 50 -9.90 9.96 -3.85
CA PRO A 50 -9.20 10.96 -4.62
C PRO A 50 -8.28 10.30 -5.65
N VAL A 51 -8.11 10.96 -6.80
CA VAL A 51 -7.05 10.62 -7.76
C VAL A 51 -5.90 11.59 -7.54
N PHE A 52 -4.96 11.22 -6.66
CA PHE A 52 -3.80 12.07 -6.39
C PHE A 52 -2.77 11.98 -7.54
N ASN A 53 -2.34 13.12 -8.08
CA ASN A 53 -1.34 13.21 -9.16
C ASN A 53 -1.62 12.31 -10.39
N GLY A 54 -2.90 12.08 -10.71
CA GLY A 54 -3.30 11.25 -11.85
C GLY A 54 -3.05 9.74 -11.68
N THR A 55 -2.58 9.28 -10.51
CA THR A 55 -2.32 7.86 -10.24
C THR A 55 -3.23 7.36 -9.12
N PRO A 56 -4.25 6.53 -9.43
CA PRO A 56 -5.16 6.01 -8.41
C PRO A 56 -4.44 4.96 -7.55
N THR A 57 -3.99 5.36 -6.37
CA THR A 57 -3.35 4.45 -5.40
C THR A 57 -3.87 4.62 -3.97
N ASP A 58 -4.94 5.39 -3.80
CA ASP A 58 -5.50 5.73 -2.49
C ASP A 58 -6.64 4.78 -2.12
N GLY A 59 -7.01 4.80 -0.85
CA GLY A 59 -8.00 3.88 -0.32
C GLY A 59 -8.67 4.37 0.96
N ILE A 60 -9.77 3.75 1.32
CA ILE A 60 -10.49 4.01 2.56
C ILE A 60 -10.61 2.68 3.31
N LEU A 61 -10.13 2.67 4.55
CA LEU A 61 -10.27 1.54 5.46
C LEU A 61 -11.58 1.65 6.24
N PHE A 62 -12.31 0.55 6.30
CA PHE A 62 -13.57 0.41 7.03
C PHE A 62 -13.43 -0.71 8.06
N ALA A 63 -13.74 -0.42 9.33
CA ALA A 63 -13.97 -1.44 10.37
C ALA A 63 -15.47 -1.74 10.54
N ASN A 64 -16.34 -0.88 9.99
CA ASN A 64 -17.79 -1.03 9.90
C ASN A 64 -18.25 -0.36 8.59
N PRO A 65 -19.47 -0.64 8.09
CA PRO A 65 -19.87 -0.20 6.74
C PRO A 65 -20.00 1.32 6.58
N ASP A 66 -20.13 2.05 7.69
CA ASP A 66 -20.56 3.45 7.73
C ASP A 66 -19.39 4.43 7.95
N ASN A 67 -18.33 3.99 8.63
CA ASN A 67 -17.22 4.86 9.03
C ASN A 67 -15.91 4.44 8.36
N GLY A 68 -15.52 5.21 7.34
CA GLY A 68 -14.28 5.02 6.59
C GLY A 68 -13.17 5.97 7.03
N LEU A 69 -11.93 5.47 7.05
CA LEU A 69 -10.71 6.24 7.29
C LEU A 69 -9.91 6.34 5.99
N LEU A 70 -9.78 7.56 5.45
CA LEU A 70 -9.02 7.82 4.23
C LEU A 70 -7.52 7.56 4.45
N LEU A 71 -6.93 6.82 3.53
CA LEU A 71 -5.52 6.48 3.46
C LEU A 71 -4.99 6.88 2.09
N ILE A 72 -3.86 7.58 2.06
CA ILE A 72 -3.25 8.05 0.83
C ILE A 72 -1.91 7.34 0.64
N SER A 73 -1.68 6.78 -0.54
CA SER A 73 -0.44 6.08 -0.88
C SER A 73 0.67 7.08 -1.20
N GLY A 74 1.93 6.73 -0.90
CA GLY A 74 3.11 7.54 -1.23
C GLY A 74 3.23 8.89 -0.53
N THR A 75 2.17 9.41 0.08
CA THR A 75 2.22 10.61 0.92
C THR A 75 2.88 10.29 2.25
N ARG A 76 3.78 11.19 2.66
CA ARG A 76 4.31 11.25 4.02
C ARG A 76 3.34 11.92 5.00
N ASN A 77 2.28 12.57 4.51
CA ASN A 77 0.97 12.79 5.15
C ASN A 77 0.09 13.63 4.17
N VAL A 78 -1.20 13.79 4.47
CA VAL A 78 -2.12 14.69 3.73
C VAL A 78 -1.74 16.18 3.74
N ASN A 79 -0.82 16.60 4.62
CA ASN A 79 -0.52 18.02 4.93
C ASN A 79 0.96 18.42 4.67
N GLY A 80 1.71 17.63 3.90
CA GLY A 80 3.11 17.83 3.51
C GLY A 80 4.19 18.02 4.61
N ARG A 81 3.93 17.83 5.91
CA ARG A 81 4.84 18.36 6.98
C ARG A 81 5.23 17.47 8.16
N LYS A 82 4.69 16.25 8.29
CA LYS A 82 5.10 15.30 9.36
C LYS A 82 5.38 13.94 8.74
N PRO A 83 6.18 13.07 9.38
CA PRO A 83 6.27 11.67 9.00
C PRO A 83 4.88 11.03 9.06
N ASP A 84 4.60 10.09 8.16
CA ASP A 84 3.36 9.33 8.20
C ASP A 84 3.52 8.30 9.32
N PRO A 85 2.76 8.42 10.43
CA PRO A 85 2.91 7.47 11.54
C PRO A 85 2.62 6.03 11.09
N LEU A 86 1.78 5.83 10.05
CA LEU A 86 1.51 4.49 9.51
C LEU A 86 2.69 3.94 8.70
N LEU A 87 3.50 4.81 8.11
CA LEU A 87 4.73 4.40 7.43
C LEU A 87 5.77 3.90 8.44
N GLU A 88 5.98 4.66 9.52
CA GLU A 88 6.95 4.30 10.57
C GLU A 88 6.54 2.97 11.24
N SER A 89 5.33 2.89 11.80
CA SER A 89 4.85 1.67 12.44
C SER A 89 4.75 0.48 11.47
N GLY A 90 4.32 0.72 10.22
CA GLY A 90 4.26 -0.35 9.21
C GLY A 90 5.65 -0.89 8.85
N THR A 91 6.65 -0.02 8.79
CA THR A 91 8.05 -0.42 8.57
C THR A 91 8.57 -1.23 9.74
N GLU A 92 8.26 -0.83 10.98
CA GLU A 92 8.63 -1.55 12.20
C GLU A 92 8.00 -2.95 12.23
N PHE A 93 6.70 -3.06 11.99
CA PHE A 93 6.01 -4.36 11.93
C PHE A 93 6.57 -5.29 10.86
N LEU A 94 6.93 -4.76 9.68
CA LEU A 94 7.59 -5.57 8.65
C LEU A 94 9.01 -5.99 9.04
N ASN A 95 9.72 -5.15 9.78
CA ASN A 95 11.05 -5.47 10.29
C ASN A 95 10.99 -6.53 11.40
N GLU A 96 9.95 -6.54 12.24
CA GLU A 96 9.68 -7.62 13.20
C GLU A 96 9.46 -8.97 12.49
N ALA A 97 8.76 -8.95 11.35
CA ALA A 97 8.44 -10.13 10.54
C ALA A 97 9.46 -10.42 9.42
N ARG A 98 10.68 -9.88 9.54
CA ARG A 98 11.73 -9.96 8.52
C ARG A 98 12.12 -11.41 8.19
N GLN A 99 12.27 -11.69 6.89
CA GLN A 99 12.85 -12.94 6.38
C GLN A 99 14.27 -12.74 5.81
N PRO A 100 15.07 -13.82 5.68
CA PRO A 100 16.40 -13.73 5.06
C PRO A 100 16.33 -13.12 3.65
N GLY A 101 17.23 -12.17 3.38
CA GLY A 101 17.33 -11.48 2.08
C GLY A 101 16.44 -10.24 1.93
N GLU A 102 15.65 -9.87 2.94
CA GLU A 102 14.84 -8.65 2.93
C GLU A 102 15.55 -7.49 3.63
N ASP A 103 15.55 -6.31 2.99
CA ASP A 103 16.21 -5.10 3.50
C ASP A 103 15.20 -4.06 4.03
N HIS A 104 15.71 -3.15 4.86
CA HIS A 104 14.88 -2.11 5.48
C HIS A 104 14.26 -1.14 4.47
N LEU A 105 14.93 -0.89 3.33
CA LEU A 105 14.41 -0.04 2.27
C LEU A 105 13.17 -0.67 1.62
N SER A 106 13.19 -1.99 1.43
CA SER A 106 12.08 -2.78 0.94
C SER A 106 10.88 -2.71 1.89
N PHE A 107 11.11 -2.77 3.21
CA PHE A 107 10.05 -2.60 4.20
C PHE A 107 9.44 -1.21 4.15
N LYS A 108 10.28 -0.17 4.10
CA LYS A 108 9.82 1.21 4.02
C LYS A 108 8.96 1.45 2.78
N GLN A 109 9.44 1.05 1.61
CA GLN A 109 8.68 1.21 0.38
C GLN A 109 7.38 0.39 0.41
N ALA A 110 7.38 -0.83 0.97
CA ALA A 110 6.15 -1.62 1.11
C ALA A 110 5.13 -0.94 2.04
N ALA A 111 5.60 -0.30 3.12
CA ALA A 111 4.77 0.44 4.06
C ALA A 111 4.23 1.77 3.51
N GLU A 112 4.75 2.28 2.37
CA GLU A 112 4.19 3.46 1.69
C GLU A 112 2.89 3.15 0.93
N HIS A 113 2.62 1.87 0.65
CA HIS A 113 1.43 1.42 -0.07
C HIS A 113 0.18 1.42 0.83
N VAL A 114 -0.97 1.77 0.25
CA VAL A 114 -2.23 1.94 0.99
C VAL A 114 -2.68 0.66 1.70
N GLU A 115 -2.39 -0.51 1.13
CA GLU A 115 -2.73 -1.80 1.71
C GLU A 115 -1.92 -2.07 2.99
N ALA A 116 -0.62 -1.74 2.98
CA ALA A 116 0.21 -1.86 4.17
C ALA A 116 -0.21 -0.85 5.24
N LYS A 117 -0.50 0.41 4.86
CA LYS A 117 -1.03 1.42 5.79
C LYS A 117 -2.35 0.97 6.42
N ALA A 118 -3.24 0.36 5.64
CA ALA A 118 -4.51 -0.18 6.11
C ALA A 118 -4.29 -1.30 7.13
N ALA A 119 -3.40 -2.26 6.84
CA ALA A 119 -3.02 -3.33 7.75
C ALA A 119 -2.42 -2.78 9.05
N THR A 120 -1.53 -1.78 8.95
CA THR A 120 -0.91 -1.11 10.11
C THR A 120 -1.97 -0.45 10.97
N LEU A 121 -2.88 0.30 10.37
CA LEU A 121 -3.95 0.97 11.09
C LEU A 121 -4.91 -0.03 11.76
N ALA A 122 -5.26 -1.11 11.07
CA ALA A 122 -6.06 -2.19 11.65
C ALA A 122 -5.39 -2.83 12.87
N ARG A 123 -4.08 -3.10 12.80
CA ARG A 123 -3.30 -3.60 13.96
C ARG A 123 -3.27 -2.60 15.11
N LEU A 124 -2.95 -1.34 14.84
CA LEU A 124 -2.86 -0.28 15.86
C LEU A 124 -4.20 0.04 16.54
N LYS A 125 -5.33 -0.25 15.87
CA LYS A 125 -6.69 -0.02 16.37
C LYS A 125 -7.40 -1.29 16.81
N GLU A 126 -6.72 -2.43 16.76
CA GLU A 126 -7.26 -3.74 17.15
C GLU A 126 -8.53 -4.11 16.35
N PHE A 127 -8.57 -3.76 15.06
CA PHE A 127 -9.68 -4.13 14.18
C PHE A 127 -9.47 -5.52 13.59
N GLU A 128 -10.13 -6.52 14.17
CA GLU A 128 -10.00 -7.93 13.79
C GLU A 128 -10.53 -8.25 12.39
N SER A 129 -11.53 -7.51 11.90
CA SER A 129 -12.10 -7.70 10.57
C SER A 129 -12.35 -6.36 9.89
N THR A 130 -11.70 -6.13 8.75
CA THR A 130 -11.73 -4.86 8.03
C THR A 130 -11.92 -5.01 6.53
N ALA A 131 -12.32 -3.91 5.88
CA ALA A 131 -12.36 -3.80 4.44
C ALA A 131 -11.61 -2.54 3.97
N LEU A 132 -10.68 -2.69 3.05
CA LEU A 132 -10.05 -1.60 2.32
C LEU A 132 -10.69 -1.51 0.94
N VAL A 133 -11.24 -0.35 0.61
CA VAL A 133 -11.60 -0.02 -0.78
C VAL A 133 -10.48 0.85 -1.35
N MET A 134 -9.89 0.47 -2.48
CA MET A 134 -8.83 1.23 -3.15
C MET A 134 -9.13 1.45 -4.63
N ASN A 135 -8.61 2.53 -5.20
CA ASN A 135 -8.94 2.93 -6.58
C ASN A 135 -7.96 2.40 -7.64
N ASN A 136 -6.87 1.73 -7.26
CA ASN A 136 -5.95 1.14 -8.23
C ASN A 136 -6.63 0.01 -9.02
N PRO A 137 -6.85 0.15 -10.34
CA PRO A 137 -7.59 -0.83 -11.13
C PRO A 137 -6.88 -2.18 -11.25
N LYS A 138 -5.57 -2.23 -10.99
CA LYS A 138 -4.77 -3.46 -11.02
C LYS A 138 -4.77 -4.22 -9.70
N GLY A 139 -5.40 -3.66 -8.67
CA GLY A 139 -5.40 -4.22 -7.32
C GLY A 139 -4.04 -4.15 -6.62
N PRO A 140 -3.87 -4.92 -5.54
CA PRO A 140 -2.64 -4.90 -4.76
C PRO A 140 -1.43 -5.34 -5.55
N CYS A 141 -0.31 -4.62 -5.40
CA CYS A 141 0.90 -4.93 -6.15
C CYS A 141 1.57 -6.22 -5.64
N GLY A 142 1.83 -7.18 -6.52
CA GLY A 142 2.47 -8.45 -6.16
C GLY A 142 3.98 -8.37 -5.88
N TRP A 143 4.64 -7.30 -6.34
CA TRP A 143 6.10 -7.15 -6.29
C TRP A 143 6.57 -5.78 -5.81
N ALA A 144 5.68 -5.00 -5.18
CA ALA A 144 6.05 -3.73 -4.58
C ALA A 144 7.23 -3.97 -3.62
N SER A 145 8.35 -3.31 -3.88
CA SER A 145 9.46 -3.27 -2.92
C SER A 145 10.05 -4.63 -2.60
N ARG A 146 10.12 -5.56 -3.57
CA ARG A 146 10.65 -6.94 -3.43
C ARG A 146 9.88 -7.87 -2.49
N ILE A 147 8.92 -7.36 -1.71
CA ILE A 147 8.11 -8.12 -0.76
C ILE A 147 6.69 -8.33 -1.31
N GLY A 148 6.15 -7.30 -1.98
CA GLY A 148 4.78 -7.25 -2.47
C GLY A 148 3.77 -6.88 -1.38
N CYS A 149 2.74 -6.11 -1.76
CA CYS A 149 1.60 -5.77 -0.88
C CYS A 149 0.97 -7.01 -0.27
N VAL A 150 0.97 -8.11 -1.03
CA VAL A 150 0.36 -9.36 -0.59
C VAL A 150 1.03 -9.93 0.65
N ARG A 151 2.36 -9.97 0.65
CA ARG A 151 3.10 -10.50 1.79
C ARG A 151 3.16 -9.49 2.92
N SER A 152 3.29 -8.20 2.60
CA SER A 152 3.38 -7.17 3.63
C SER A 152 2.11 -7.09 4.46
N VAL A 153 0.93 -7.11 3.84
CA VAL A 153 -0.36 -7.06 4.55
C VAL A 153 -0.50 -8.21 5.55
N SER A 154 -0.31 -9.46 5.10
CA SER A 154 -0.43 -10.64 5.99
C SER A 154 0.59 -10.63 7.12
N ARG A 155 1.80 -10.10 6.90
CA ARG A 155 2.83 -10.01 7.94
C ARG A 155 2.62 -8.86 8.93
N ILE A 156 1.89 -7.82 8.54
CA ILE A 156 1.54 -6.72 9.43
C ILE A 156 0.35 -7.12 10.32
N LEU A 157 -0.68 -7.73 9.75
CA LEU A 157 -1.88 -8.13 10.48
C LEU A 157 -1.59 -9.22 11.52
N PRO A 158 -2.09 -9.07 12.78
CA PRO A 158 -2.02 -10.12 13.80
C PRO A 158 -2.73 -11.42 13.38
N SER A 159 -2.27 -12.56 13.90
CA SER A 159 -2.96 -13.83 13.71
C SER A 159 -4.42 -13.75 14.17
N GLY A 160 -5.34 -14.29 13.38
CA GLY A 160 -6.78 -14.17 13.58
C GLY A 160 -7.42 -12.94 12.92
N TYR A 161 -6.63 -11.94 12.53
CA TYR A 161 -7.17 -10.75 11.86
C TYR A 161 -7.40 -11.02 10.37
N THR A 162 -8.42 -10.37 9.82
CA THR A 162 -8.80 -10.44 8.41
C THR A 162 -8.95 -9.04 7.82
N MET A 163 -8.47 -8.88 6.59
CA MET A 163 -8.73 -7.68 5.81
C MET A 163 -9.10 -8.07 4.39
N VAL A 164 -10.27 -7.62 3.91
CA VAL A 164 -10.60 -7.70 2.49
C VAL A 164 -10.18 -6.42 1.79
N VAL A 165 -9.47 -6.55 0.68
CA VAL A 165 -9.16 -5.44 -0.21
C VAL A 165 -10.05 -5.54 -1.44
N ARG A 166 -10.80 -4.49 -1.74
CA ARG A 166 -11.67 -4.33 -2.91
C ARG A 166 -11.08 -3.25 -3.82
N TRP A 167 -11.02 -3.54 -5.11
CA TRP A 167 -10.62 -2.60 -6.17
C TRP A 167 -11.58 -2.74 -7.36
N PRO A 168 -11.58 -1.81 -8.34
CA PRO A 168 -12.61 -1.77 -9.38
C PRO A 168 -12.83 -3.10 -10.12
N ASN A 169 -11.75 -3.86 -10.30
CA ASN A 169 -11.75 -5.08 -11.09
C ASN A 169 -11.60 -6.35 -10.25
N GLY A 170 -11.69 -6.30 -8.93
CA GLY A 170 -11.49 -7.49 -8.13
C GLY A 170 -11.47 -7.31 -6.62
N SER A 171 -11.15 -8.41 -5.96
CA SER A 171 -11.01 -8.46 -4.52
C SER A 171 -10.02 -9.51 -4.07
N ARG A 172 -9.49 -9.32 -2.87
CA ARG A 172 -8.64 -10.29 -2.20
C ARG A 172 -8.80 -10.20 -0.70
N THR A 173 -8.89 -11.36 -0.05
CA THR A 173 -8.83 -11.45 1.41
C THR A 173 -7.40 -11.72 1.86
N PHE A 174 -6.99 -11.04 2.92
CA PHE A 174 -5.74 -11.27 3.61
C PHE A 174 -6.03 -11.76 5.02
N HIS A 175 -5.26 -12.76 5.43
CA HIS A 175 -5.27 -13.29 6.79
C HIS A 175 -3.95 -12.92 7.46
N GLY A 176 -4.05 -12.47 8.71
CA GLY A 176 -2.89 -12.07 9.48
C GLY A 176 -2.03 -13.24 9.94
N GLN A 177 -0.74 -12.97 10.03
CA GLN A 177 0.33 -13.93 10.34
C GLN A 177 1.30 -13.39 11.41
N ALA A 178 1.15 -12.13 11.83
CA ALA A 178 1.97 -11.56 12.89
C ALA A 178 1.64 -12.25 14.22
N LYS A 179 2.66 -12.42 15.07
CA LYS A 179 2.55 -12.99 16.41
C LYS A 179 2.25 -11.91 17.44
#